data_AF-A0A2V5LA85-F1
#
_entry.id   AF-A0A2V5LA85-F1
#
_cell.length_a   1.000
_cell.length_b   1.000
_cell.length_c   1.000
_cell.angle_alpha   90.00
_cell.angle_beta   90.00
_cell.angle_gamma   90.00
#
_symmetry.space_group_name_H-M   'P 1'
#
loop_
_entity.id
_entity.type
_entity.pdbx_description
1 polymer ?
#
loop_
_entity_poly.entity_id
_entity_poly.type
_entity_poly.pdbx_seq_one_letter_code
_entity_poly.pdbx_strand_id
1 'polypeptide(L)'
;VIMNWFFHKIYWGGWIRAHNRRRKALLENARGAEISQWRLWCGLILLGFTSLYREGFEVVLFLQSYHLRLGGGVVLKGALLGLMLTGMVAVLTFVLQQRLPYRKMLITTGILLGVVLLVMVGEQAQEMQLAHWISTTPINSLKDYMPPWMGLWFAVFPTVETLVAQLIAAVLVIGSYYAARHFGGGSASGVAPEAHAPEMAPINA
;
A
#
# COMPACT_ATOMS: atom_id res chain seq x y z
N VAL A 1 -6.32 -12.44 30.61
CA VAL A 1 -4.99 -12.69 30.00
C VAL A 1 -4.96 -13.92 29.07
N ILE A 2 -5.82 -14.92 29.29
CA ILE A 2 -5.92 -16.14 28.44
C ILE A 2 -6.53 -15.87 27.03
N MET A 3 -7.42 -14.89 26.90
CA MET A 3 -8.10 -14.56 25.63
C MET A 3 -7.16 -14.04 24.52
N ASN A 4 -6.11 -13.29 24.87
CA ASN A 4 -5.12 -12.78 23.90
C ASN A 4 -4.27 -13.90 23.27
N TRP A 5 -4.00 -14.97 24.04
CA TRP A 5 -3.21 -16.11 23.56
C TRP A 5 -4.01 -17.00 22.60
N PHE A 6 -5.30 -17.19 22.87
CA PHE A 6 -6.19 -17.99 22.02
C PHE A 6 -6.45 -17.33 20.66
N PHE A 7 -6.67 -16.01 20.65
CA PHE A 7 -6.81 -15.23 19.41
C PHE A 7 -5.56 -15.28 18.53
N HIS A 8 -4.37 -15.33 19.12
CA HIS A 8 -3.13 -15.39 18.34
C HIS A 8 -2.94 -16.75 17.66
N LYS A 9 -3.19 -17.84 18.38
CA LYS A 9 -2.92 -19.20 17.88
C LYS A 9 -3.93 -19.65 16.82
N ILE A 10 -5.21 -19.31 16.98
CA ILE A 10 -6.28 -19.73 16.07
C ILE A 10 -6.48 -18.75 14.92
N TYR A 11 -6.49 -17.44 15.17
CA TYR A 11 -6.75 -16.47 14.12
C TYR A 11 -5.54 -16.31 13.21
N TRP A 12 -4.33 -16.19 13.78
CA TRP A 12 -3.12 -16.00 12.99
C TRP A 12 -2.64 -17.30 12.36
N GLY A 13 -2.64 -18.39 13.12
CA GLY A 13 -2.33 -19.73 12.61
C GLY A 13 -3.35 -20.19 11.56
N GLY A 14 -4.64 -19.97 11.78
CA GLY A 14 -5.72 -20.37 10.86
C GLY A 14 -5.77 -19.52 9.60
N TRP A 15 -5.69 -18.18 9.72
CA TRP A 15 -5.74 -17.27 8.57
C TRP A 15 -4.48 -17.39 7.69
N ILE A 16 -3.28 -17.47 8.27
CA ILE A 16 -2.04 -17.68 7.50
C ILE A 16 -2.07 -19.05 6.83
N ARG A 17 -2.55 -20.11 7.52
CA ARG A 17 -2.63 -21.47 6.95
C ARG A 17 -3.71 -21.58 5.88
N ALA A 18 -4.83 -20.88 6.01
CA ALA A 18 -5.88 -20.81 4.97
C ALA A 18 -5.41 -19.99 3.76
N HIS A 19 -4.70 -18.88 3.98
CA HIS A 19 -4.16 -18.05 2.91
C HIS A 19 -2.99 -18.76 2.20
N ASN A 20 -2.09 -19.42 2.93
CA ASN A 20 -1.06 -20.27 2.35
C ASN A 20 -1.66 -21.47 1.63
N ARG A 21 -2.72 -22.10 2.17
CA ARG A 21 -3.39 -23.23 1.48
C ARG A 21 -4.09 -22.77 0.20
N ARG A 22 -4.72 -21.59 0.18
CA ARG A 22 -5.26 -20.99 -1.05
C ARG A 22 -4.15 -20.63 -2.03
N ARG A 23 -3.05 -20.00 -1.60
CA ARG A 23 -1.90 -19.73 -2.48
C ARG A 23 -1.28 -21.01 -3.02
N LYS A 24 -1.14 -22.06 -2.20
CA LYS A 24 -0.63 -23.37 -2.62
C LYS A 24 -1.57 -24.05 -3.60
N ALA A 25 -2.89 -24.02 -3.35
CA ALA A 25 -3.90 -24.57 -4.25
C ALA A 25 -3.98 -23.79 -5.58
N LEU A 26 -3.81 -22.47 -5.57
CA LEU A 26 -3.73 -21.67 -6.80
C LEU A 26 -2.44 -21.94 -7.57
N LEU A 27 -1.32 -22.14 -6.87
CA LEU A 27 -0.05 -22.55 -7.49
C LEU A 27 -0.08 -24.00 -7.98
N GLU A 28 -0.80 -24.91 -7.31
CA GLU A 28 -1.05 -26.30 -7.74
C GLU A 28 -2.01 -26.35 -8.93
N ASN A 29 -3.06 -25.53 -8.94
CA ASN A 29 -3.96 -25.40 -10.09
C ASN A 29 -3.24 -24.72 -11.28
N ALA A 30 -2.35 -23.76 -11.02
CA ALA A 30 -1.46 -23.17 -12.03
C ALA A 30 -0.31 -24.10 -12.45
N ARG A 31 -0.05 -25.19 -11.71
CA ARG A 31 0.82 -26.31 -12.14
C ARG A 31 0.08 -27.30 -13.05
N GLY A 32 -1.27 -27.32 -13.01
CA GLY A 32 -2.11 -28.14 -13.90
C GLY A 32 -2.32 -27.55 -15.30
N ALA A 33 -2.20 -26.23 -15.44
CA ALA A 33 -2.01 -25.58 -16.73
C ALA A 33 -0.50 -25.52 -16.99
N GLU A 34 -0.01 -26.06 -18.11
CA GLU A 34 1.40 -26.05 -18.52
C GLU A 34 1.94 -24.63 -18.81
N ILE A 35 1.92 -23.75 -17.82
CA ILE A 35 2.81 -22.60 -17.79
C ILE A 35 4.15 -23.16 -17.33
N SER A 36 4.91 -23.70 -18.30
CA SER A 36 6.29 -24.13 -18.13
C SER A 36 7.03 -23.13 -17.25
N GLN A 37 7.69 -23.60 -16.20
CA GLN A 37 8.44 -22.73 -15.29
C GLN A 37 9.36 -21.78 -16.07
N TRP A 38 9.85 -22.20 -17.23
CA TRP A 38 10.57 -21.38 -18.19
C TRP A 38 9.84 -20.09 -18.60
N ARG A 39 8.53 -20.16 -18.90
CA ARG A 39 7.71 -18.98 -19.26
C ARG A 39 7.57 -18.01 -18.09
N LEU A 40 7.46 -18.51 -16.86
CA LEU A 40 7.43 -17.67 -15.66
C LEU A 40 8.78 -17.00 -15.41
N TRP A 41 9.89 -17.72 -15.58
CA TRP A 41 11.24 -17.19 -15.45
C TRP A 41 11.55 -16.16 -16.54
N CYS A 42 11.25 -16.46 -17.80
CA CYS A 42 11.36 -15.51 -18.90
C CYS A 42 10.46 -14.30 -18.67
N GLY A 43 9.24 -14.50 -18.17
CA GLY A 43 8.33 -13.41 -17.80
C GLY A 43 8.90 -12.51 -16.71
N LEU A 44 9.45 -13.07 -15.63
CA LEU A 44 10.09 -12.29 -14.57
C LEU A 44 11.32 -11.52 -15.06
N ILE A 45 12.17 -12.16 -15.87
CA ILE A 45 13.36 -11.52 -16.45
C ILE A 45 12.95 -10.38 -17.37
N LEU A 46 11.97 -10.61 -18.25
CA LEU A 46 11.51 -9.59 -19.19
C LEU A 46 10.86 -8.43 -18.45
N LEU A 47 9.99 -8.70 -17.47
CA LEU A 47 9.38 -7.66 -16.63
C LEU A 47 10.43 -6.87 -15.83
N GLY A 48 11.40 -7.56 -15.23
CA GLY A 48 12.50 -6.92 -14.49
C GLY A 48 13.38 -6.06 -15.40
N PHE A 49 13.71 -6.57 -16.58
CA PHE A 49 14.49 -5.84 -17.58
C PHE A 49 13.74 -4.62 -18.10
N THR A 50 12.47 -4.77 -18.50
CA THR A 50 11.64 -3.65 -18.96
C THR A 50 11.48 -2.59 -17.87
N SER A 51 11.29 -2.99 -16.61
CA SER A 51 11.19 -2.05 -15.48
C SER A 51 12.50 -1.30 -15.28
N LEU A 52 13.65 -1.99 -15.24
CA LEU A 52 14.96 -1.36 -15.05
C LEU A 52 15.32 -0.44 -16.23
N TYR A 53 15.05 -0.90 -17.46
CA TYR A 53 15.31 -0.13 -18.68
C TYR A 53 14.48 1.15 -18.71
N ARG A 54 13.18 1.07 -18.41
CA ARG A 54 12.29 2.23 -18.38
C ARG A 54 12.80 3.28 -17.39
N GLU A 55 13.06 2.89 -16.15
CA GLU A 55 13.50 3.85 -15.14
C GLU A 55 14.92 4.37 -15.40
N GLY A 56 15.83 3.51 -15.86
CA GLY A 56 17.17 3.93 -16.26
C GLY A 56 17.14 4.94 -17.41
N PHE A 57 16.27 4.74 -18.39
CA PHE A 57 16.08 5.64 -19.52
C PHE A 57 15.56 7.01 -19.07
N GLU A 58 14.53 7.04 -18.23
CA GLU A 58 14.00 8.29 -17.66
C GLU A 58 15.10 9.06 -16.92
N VAL A 59 15.89 8.39 -16.07
CA VAL A 59 17.01 9.00 -15.33
C VAL A 59 18.05 9.60 -16.29
N VAL A 60 18.46 8.87 -17.33
CA VAL A 60 19.44 9.39 -18.31
C VAL A 60 18.91 10.62 -19.04
N LEU A 61 17.64 10.61 -19.45
CA LEU A 61 17.01 11.76 -20.10
C LEU A 61 16.98 12.99 -19.18
N PHE A 62 16.66 12.81 -17.90
CA PHE A 62 16.72 13.89 -16.92
C PHE A 62 18.15 14.42 -16.78
N LEU A 63 19.16 13.55 -16.60
CA LEU A 63 20.56 13.98 -16.50
C LEU A 63 21.03 14.71 -17.76
N GLN A 64 20.63 14.26 -18.95
CA GLN A 64 20.97 14.92 -20.20
C GLN A 64 20.31 16.31 -20.29
N SER A 65 19.03 16.42 -19.94
CA SER A 65 18.30 17.68 -19.89
C SER A 65 18.96 18.68 -18.92
N TYR A 66 19.34 18.21 -17.73
CA TYR A 66 20.06 19.05 -16.76
C TYR A 66 21.46 19.41 -17.22
N HIS A 67 22.17 18.50 -17.89
CA HIS A 67 23.52 18.75 -18.39
C HIS A 67 23.53 19.88 -19.41
N LEU A 68 22.53 19.91 -20.30
CA LEU A 68 22.36 20.97 -21.30
C LEU A 68 22.00 22.33 -20.68
N ARG A 69 21.31 22.37 -19.54
CA ARG A 69 20.89 23.62 -18.87
C ARG A 69 21.92 24.18 -17.89
N LEU A 70 22.63 23.34 -17.14
CA LEU A 70 23.40 23.72 -15.96
C LEU A 70 24.89 23.34 -16.05
N GLY A 71 25.29 22.59 -17.09
CA GLY A 71 26.65 22.11 -17.30
C GLY A 71 27.00 20.85 -16.48
N GLY A 72 27.97 20.07 -16.98
CA GLY A 72 28.25 18.73 -16.44
C GLY A 72 28.77 18.66 -15.01
N GLY A 73 29.53 19.67 -14.56
CA GLY A 73 30.10 19.67 -13.21
C GLY A 73 29.04 19.78 -12.09
N VAL A 74 27.96 20.53 -12.33
CA VAL A 74 26.85 20.68 -11.37
C VAL A 74 26.01 19.39 -11.34
N VAL A 75 25.74 18.82 -12.52
CA VAL A 75 24.95 17.59 -12.65
C VAL A 75 25.65 16.40 -11.99
N LEU A 76 26.97 16.25 -12.16
CA LEU A 76 27.71 15.15 -11.53
C LEU A 76 27.63 15.21 -10.00
N LYS A 77 27.78 16.41 -9.41
CA LYS A 77 27.65 16.61 -7.96
C LYS A 77 26.23 16.29 -7.48
N GLY A 78 25.21 16.73 -8.21
CA GLY A 78 23.81 16.41 -7.93
C GLY A 78 23.51 14.92 -8.02
N ALA A 79 24.02 14.24 -9.06
CA ALA A 79 23.86 12.80 -9.24
C ALA A 79 24.52 11.99 -8.13
N LEU A 80 25.73 12.38 -7.72
CA LEU A 80 26.45 11.71 -6.62
C LEU A 80 25.70 11.88 -5.29
N LEU A 81 25.19 13.09 -5.03
CA LEU A 81 24.38 13.36 -3.84
C LEU A 81 23.06 12.58 -3.86
N GLY A 82 22.37 12.52 -5.00
CA GLY A 82 21.16 11.71 -5.17
C GLY A 82 21.40 10.22 -4.95
N LEU A 83 22.51 9.69 -5.49
CA LEU A 83 22.92 8.30 -5.29
C LEU A 83 23.19 8.01 -3.80
N MET A 84 23.89 8.92 -3.11
CA MET A 84 24.18 8.79 -1.69
C MET A 84 22.92 8.81 -0.83
N LEU A 85 21.99 9.74 -1.07
CA LEU A 85 20.71 9.80 -0.36
C LEU A 85 19.84 8.57 -0.62
N THR A 86 19.77 8.11 -1.87
CA THR A 86 18.99 6.91 -2.23
C THR A 86 19.58 5.66 -1.57
N GLY A 87 20.91 5.54 -1.56
CA GLY A 87 21.61 4.46 -0.85
C GLY A 87 21.32 4.48 0.65
N MET A 88 21.32 5.67 1.28
CA MET A 88 20.96 5.82 2.69
C MET A 88 19.53 5.36 2.97
N VAL A 89 18.57 5.77 2.14
CA VAL A 89 17.16 5.34 2.27
C VAL A 89 17.01 3.84 2.06
N ALA A 90 17.74 3.26 1.12
CA ALA A 90 17.75 1.82 0.88
C ALA A 90 18.25 1.06 2.12
N VAL A 91 19.39 1.47 2.69
CA VAL A 91 19.93 0.87 3.92
C VAL A 91 18.95 1.01 5.08
N LEU A 92 18.37 2.21 5.29
CA LEU A 92 17.39 2.43 6.35
C LEU A 92 16.18 1.51 6.19
N THR A 93 15.71 1.33 4.96
CA THR A 93 14.58 0.43 4.65
C THR A 93 14.92 -1.03 4.94
N PHE A 94 16.11 -1.50 4.54
CA PHE A 94 16.54 -2.88 4.83
C PHE A 94 16.71 -3.14 6.32
N VAL A 95 17.31 -2.20 7.05
CA VAL A 95 17.50 -2.30 8.51
C VAL A 95 16.15 -2.30 9.23
N LEU A 96 15.23 -1.43 8.80
CA LEU A 96 13.88 -1.36 9.34
C LEU A 96 13.11 -2.67 9.07
N GLN A 97 13.20 -3.20 7.86
CA GLN A 97 12.57 -4.46 7.45
C GLN A 97 13.08 -5.65 8.29
N GLN A 98 14.39 -5.70 8.59
CA GLN A 98 14.99 -6.78 9.38
C GLN A 98 14.52 -6.80 10.85
N ARG A 99 14.11 -5.66 11.41
CA ARG A 99 13.77 -5.50 12.83
C ARG A 99 12.26 -5.56 13.11
N LEU A 100 11.40 -5.74 12.11
CA LEU A 100 9.96 -5.55 12.27
C LEU A 100 9.17 -6.85 12.58
N PRO A 101 8.46 -6.93 13.73
CA PRO A 101 7.49 -7.98 13.97
C PRO A 101 6.29 -7.83 13.03
N TYR A 102 5.93 -8.90 12.34
CA TYR A 102 4.96 -8.96 11.22
C TYR A 102 3.59 -8.28 11.52
N ARG A 103 3.16 -8.25 12.78
CA ARG A 103 1.92 -7.58 13.22
C ARG A 103 1.99 -6.06 13.15
N LYS A 104 3.15 -5.47 13.46
CA LYS A 104 3.35 -4.01 13.42
C LYS A 104 3.48 -3.52 11.99
N MET A 105 4.11 -4.32 11.13
CA MET A 105 4.26 -3.99 9.70
C MET A 105 2.90 -3.76 9.03
N LEU A 106 1.91 -4.64 9.23
CA LEU A 106 0.61 -4.52 8.55
C LEU A 106 -0.17 -3.26 8.97
N ILE A 107 -0.08 -2.88 10.25
CA ILE A 107 -0.71 -1.65 10.74
C ILE A 107 0.01 -0.43 10.18
N THR A 108 1.35 -0.42 10.20
CA THR A 108 2.14 0.69 9.66
C THR A 108 1.95 0.85 8.15
N THR A 109 1.95 -0.25 7.38
CA THR A 109 1.69 -0.20 5.94
C THR A 109 0.26 0.21 5.63
N GLY A 110 -0.72 -0.21 6.42
CA GLY A 110 -2.11 0.25 6.29
C GLY A 110 -2.26 1.75 6.52
N ILE A 111 -1.62 2.29 7.57
CA ILE A 111 -1.61 3.74 7.83
C ILE A 111 -0.91 4.48 6.69
N LEU A 112 0.26 3.99 6.26
CA LEU A 112 1.01 4.58 5.15
C LEU A 112 0.18 4.62 3.86
N LEU A 113 -0.49 3.52 3.52
CA LEU A 113 -1.39 3.46 2.36
C LEU A 113 -2.56 4.44 2.50
N GLY A 114 -3.12 4.62 3.71
CA GLY A 114 -4.14 5.63 3.98
C GLY A 114 -3.66 7.06 3.74
N VAL A 115 -2.43 7.37 4.17
CA VAL A 115 -1.79 8.67 3.91
C VAL A 115 -1.57 8.87 2.41
N VAL A 116 -1.00 7.89 1.72
CA VAL A 116 -0.77 7.95 0.26
C VAL A 116 -2.07 8.16 -0.51
N LEU A 117 -3.16 7.49 -0.11
CA LEU A 117 -4.47 7.70 -0.72
C LEU A 117 -4.93 9.15 -0.59
N LEU A 118 -4.73 9.76 0.59
CA LEU A 118 -5.12 11.14 0.85
C LEU A 118 -4.30 12.15 0.01
N VAL A 119 -3.01 11.87 -0.17
CA VAL A 119 -2.14 12.64 -1.08
C VAL A 119 -2.60 12.49 -2.53
N MET A 120 -2.90 11.26 -2.97
CA MET A 120 -3.38 11.00 -4.33
C MET A 120 -4.70 11.72 -4.62
N VAL A 121 -5.62 11.77 -3.67
CA VAL A 121 -6.88 12.52 -3.82
C VAL A 121 -6.63 14.02 -3.99
N GLY A 122 -5.66 14.56 -3.24
CA GLY A 122 -5.25 15.97 -3.36
C GLY A 122 -4.69 16.31 -4.75
N GLU A 123 -3.76 15.49 -5.26
CA GLU A 123 -3.20 15.65 -6.61
C GLU A 123 -4.28 15.56 -7.69
N GLN A 124 -5.16 14.55 -7.63
CA GLN A 124 -6.19 14.38 -8.66
C GLN A 124 -7.21 15.53 -8.65
N ALA A 125 -7.57 16.03 -7.46
CA ALA A 125 -8.44 17.20 -7.36
C ALA A 125 -7.78 18.45 -7.98
N GLN A 126 -6.47 18.63 -7.80
CA GLN A 126 -5.72 19.73 -8.41
C GLN A 126 -5.61 19.59 -9.94
N GLU A 127 -5.33 18.39 -10.45
CA GLU A 127 -5.28 18.14 -11.90
C GLU A 127 -6.65 18.39 -12.56
N MET A 128 -7.75 18.04 -11.90
CA MET A 128 -9.10 18.37 -12.37
C MET A 128 -9.38 19.89 -12.36
N GLN A 129 -8.78 20.64 -11.43
CA GLN A 129 -8.84 22.10 -11.43
C GLN A 129 -8.02 22.72 -12.56
N LEU A 130 -6.81 22.20 -12.83
CA LEU A 130 -5.98 22.63 -13.96
C LEU A 130 -6.66 22.36 -15.30
N ALA A 131 -7.37 21.23 -15.42
CA ALA A 131 -8.18 20.87 -16.58
C ALA A 131 -9.51 21.66 -16.70
N HIS A 132 -9.80 22.59 -15.79
CA HIS A 132 -11.05 23.37 -15.73
C HIS A 132 -12.33 22.52 -15.56
N TRP A 133 -12.23 21.27 -15.08
CA TRP A 133 -13.38 20.42 -14.79
C TRP A 133 -14.06 20.76 -13.46
N ILE A 134 -13.29 21.29 -12.50
CA ILE A 134 -13.79 21.69 -11.18
C ILE A 134 -13.48 23.18 -10.97
N SER A 135 -14.42 23.91 -10.34
CA SER A 135 -14.22 25.31 -9.99
C SER A 135 -13.02 25.50 -9.05
N THR A 136 -12.34 26.62 -9.18
CA THR A 136 -11.22 26.98 -8.33
C THR A 136 -11.65 28.12 -7.41
N THR A 137 -11.95 27.81 -6.15
CA THR A 137 -12.19 28.84 -5.12
C THR A 137 -10.99 28.95 -4.19
N PRO A 138 -9.99 29.81 -4.53
CA PRO A 138 -8.80 29.95 -3.71
C PRO A 138 -9.12 30.69 -2.40
N ILE A 139 -8.61 30.18 -1.29
CA ILE A 139 -8.72 30.82 0.02
C ILE A 139 -7.47 31.68 0.23
N ASN A 140 -7.58 32.98 -0.08
CA ASN A 140 -6.46 33.92 0.04
C ASN A 140 -5.89 34.01 1.46
N SER A 141 -6.73 33.87 2.49
CA SER A 141 -6.28 33.91 3.89
C SER A 141 -5.49 32.67 4.33
N LEU A 142 -5.66 31.52 3.67
CA LEU A 142 -4.90 30.30 3.98
C LEU A 142 -3.55 30.28 3.27
N LYS A 143 -3.45 30.94 2.11
CA LYS A 143 -2.24 31.00 1.28
C LYS A 143 -1.02 31.52 2.04
N ASP A 144 -1.20 32.48 2.95
CA ASP A 144 -0.11 33.07 3.74
C ASP A 144 0.40 32.14 4.86
N TYR A 145 -0.46 31.24 5.36
CA TYR A 145 -0.12 30.28 6.41
C TYR A 145 0.33 28.92 5.87
N MET A 146 0.16 28.68 4.57
CA MET A 146 0.40 27.39 3.94
C MET A 146 1.74 27.39 3.19
N PRO A 147 2.82 26.86 3.79
CA PRO A 147 4.11 26.88 3.13
C PRO A 147 4.13 25.97 1.88
N PRO A 148 4.90 26.32 0.83
CA PRO A 148 4.89 25.62 -0.46
C PRO A 148 5.21 24.12 -0.37
N TRP A 149 5.95 23.70 0.65
CA TRP A 149 6.29 22.30 0.87
C TRP A 149 5.06 21.45 1.19
N MET A 150 4.00 21.99 1.79
CA MET A 150 2.79 21.19 2.07
C MET A 150 2.04 20.80 0.80
N GLY A 151 2.01 21.69 -0.19
CA GLY A 151 1.52 21.35 -1.52
C GLY A 151 2.38 20.29 -2.19
N LEU A 152 3.70 20.42 -2.09
CA LEU A 152 4.63 19.49 -2.73
C LEU A 152 4.65 18.08 -2.12
N TRP A 153 4.57 17.96 -0.79
CA TRP A 153 4.73 16.68 -0.09
C TRP A 153 3.41 16.00 0.24
N PHE A 154 2.35 16.77 0.51
CA PHE A 154 1.06 16.25 0.96
C PHE A 154 -0.08 16.54 -0.03
N ALA A 155 0.22 17.17 -1.17
CA ALA A 155 -0.77 17.58 -2.17
C ALA A 155 -1.91 18.41 -1.56
N VAL A 156 -1.59 19.21 -0.55
CA VAL A 156 -2.55 20.12 0.10
C VAL A 156 -2.47 21.45 -0.62
N PHE A 157 -3.54 21.79 -1.34
CA PHE A 157 -3.66 23.06 -2.06
C PHE A 157 -4.62 24.01 -1.34
N PRO A 158 -4.41 25.33 -1.39
CA PRO A 158 -5.22 26.31 -0.66
C PRO A 158 -6.53 26.63 -1.42
N THR A 159 -7.21 25.59 -1.92
CA THR A 159 -8.53 25.68 -2.57
C THR A 159 -9.56 24.89 -1.75
N VAL A 160 -10.81 25.37 -1.73
CA VAL A 160 -11.87 24.73 -0.94
C VAL A 160 -12.10 23.30 -1.44
N GLU A 161 -12.07 23.11 -2.76
CA GLU A 161 -12.41 21.84 -3.39
C GLU A 161 -11.39 20.74 -3.08
N THR A 162 -10.08 21.04 -3.11
CA THR A 162 -9.04 20.05 -2.75
C THR A 162 -9.07 19.72 -1.26
N LEU A 163 -9.28 20.73 -0.40
CA LEU A 163 -9.37 20.53 1.04
C LEU A 163 -10.60 19.69 1.42
N VAL A 164 -11.75 19.97 0.82
CA VAL A 164 -12.98 19.19 1.03
C VAL A 164 -12.81 17.77 0.51
N ALA A 165 -12.21 17.57 -0.67
CA ALA A 165 -11.95 16.24 -1.22
C ALA A 165 -11.02 15.42 -0.31
N GLN A 166 -9.92 16.01 0.17
CA GLN A 166 -9.01 15.37 1.12
C GLN A 166 -9.68 15.09 2.47
N LEU A 167 -10.55 15.99 2.95
CA LEU A 167 -11.32 15.78 4.18
C LEU A 167 -12.31 14.61 4.03
N ILE A 168 -13.04 14.53 2.93
CA ILE A 168 -13.94 13.41 2.63
C ILE A 168 -13.14 12.10 2.60
N ALA A 169 -12.00 12.08 1.90
CA ALA A 169 -11.12 10.91 1.86
C ALA A 169 -10.62 10.53 3.25
N ALA A 170 -10.22 11.50 4.09
CA ALA A 170 -9.81 11.25 5.46
C ALA A 170 -10.94 10.63 6.30
N VAL A 171 -12.15 11.18 6.19
CA VAL A 171 -13.34 10.66 6.88
C VAL A 171 -13.67 9.26 6.42
N LEU A 172 -13.56 8.94 5.13
CA LEU A 172 -13.78 7.59 4.61
C LEU A 172 -12.71 6.60 5.08
N VAL A 173 -11.43 6.98 5.09
CA VAL A 173 -10.34 6.12 5.56
C VAL A 173 -10.46 5.86 7.05
N ILE A 174 -10.65 6.92 7.86
CA ILE A 174 -10.81 6.80 9.31
C ILE A 174 -12.12 6.08 9.64
N GLY A 175 -13.21 6.47 8.98
CA GLY A 175 -14.54 5.88 9.13
C GLY A 175 -14.56 4.40 8.79
N SER A 176 -13.91 3.97 7.71
CA SER A 176 -13.79 2.55 7.36
C SER A 176 -12.99 1.76 8.39
N TYR A 177 -11.94 2.35 8.97
CA TYR A 177 -11.17 1.73 10.05
C TYR A 177 -12.01 1.56 11.34
N TYR A 178 -12.75 2.59 11.74
CA TYR A 178 -13.64 2.51 12.90
C TYR A 178 -14.84 1.61 12.66
N ALA A 179 -15.44 1.64 11.46
CA ALA A 179 -16.52 0.76 11.05
C ALA A 179 -16.07 -0.69 11.02
N ALA A 180 -14.91 -1.01 10.44
CA ALA A 180 -14.34 -2.35 10.46
C ALA A 180 -14.08 -2.85 11.90
N ARG A 181 -13.74 -1.93 12.82
CA ARG A 181 -13.56 -2.24 14.24
C ARG A 181 -14.89 -2.43 15.01
N HIS A 182 -15.96 -1.73 14.62
CA HIS A 182 -17.28 -1.85 15.25
C HIS A 182 -18.10 -3.02 14.66
N PHE A 183 -18.19 -3.13 13.33
CA PHE A 183 -18.93 -4.20 12.65
C PHE A 183 -18.22 -5.56 12.71
N GLY A 184 -16.90 -5.59 12.91
CA GLY A 184 -16.17 -6.83 13.21
C GLY A 184 -16.45 -7.41 14.61
N GLY A 185 -17.21 -6.71 15.46
CA GLY A 185 -17.67 -7.16 16.78
C GLY A 185 -19.17 -7.47 16.87
N GLY A 186 -19.93 -7.34 15.77
CA GLY A 186 -21.37 -7.56 15.74
C GLY A 186 -21.75 -9.01 15.48
N SER A 187 -22.09 -9.73 16.55
CA SER A 187 -23.02 -10.86 16.62
C SER A 187 -23.16 -11.77 15.39
N ALA A 188 -22.38 -12.85 15.37
CA ALA A 188 -22.86 -14.13 14.86
C ALA A 188 -23.11 -15.05 16.07
N SER A 189 -24.13 -14.71 16.86
CA SER A 189 -24.62 -15.52 17.98
C SER A 189 -26.04 -15.98 17.66
N GLY A 190 -26.24 -17.29 17.52
CA GLY A 190 -27.52 -17.94 17.21
C GLY A 190 -27.65 -18.20 15.70
N VAL A 191 -27.72 -19.42 15.18
CA VAL A 191 -28.28 -20.67 15.70
C VAL A 191 -27.47 -21.82 15.12
N ALA A 192 -26.85 -22.64 15.98
CA ALA A 192 -26.43 -23.97 15.57
C ALA A 192 -27.65 -24.88 15.69
N PRO A 193 -28.10 -25.57 14.62
CA PRO A 193 -29.00 -26.70 14.80
C PRO A 193 -28.19 -27.78 15.52
N GLU A 194 -28.62 -28.16 16.72
CA GLU A 194 -28.14 -29.37 17.38
C GLU A 194 -28.45 -30.56 16.46
N ALA A 195 -27.42 -31.00 15.72
CA ALA A 195 -27.46 -32.29 15.05
C ALA A 195 -27.28 -33.36 16.13
N HIS A 196 -28.40 -33.91 16.59
CA HIS A 196 -28.47 -35.15 17.35
C HIS A 196 -27.51 -36.19 16.75
N ALA A 197 -26.53 -36.63 17.53
CA ALA A 197 -25.69 -37.75 17.16
C ALA A 197 -26.54 -39.04 17.18
N PRO A 198 -26.50 -39.89 16.14
CA PRO A 198 -27.13 -41.19 16.21
C PRO A 198 -26.40 -42.07 17.23
N GLU A 199 -27.18 -42.57 18.18
CA GLU A 199 -26.81 -43.55 19.20
C GLU A 199 -26.15 -44.77 18.55
N MET A 200 -24.87 -45.01 18.87
CA MET A 200 -24.18 -46.23 18.46
C MET A 200 -24.67 -47.40 19.32
N ALA A 201 -25.44 -48.30 18.73
CA ALA A 201 -25.79 -49.57 19.35
C ALA A 201 -24.53 -50.46 19.50
N PRO A 202 -24.33 -51.14 20.64
CA PRO A 202 -23.28 -52.13 20.78
C PRO A 202 -23.70 -53.41 20.06
N ILE A 203 -22.89 -53.88 19.11
CA ILE A 203 -23.04 -55.24 18.59
C ILE A 203 -21.89 -56.08 19.15
N ASN A 204 -22.29 -56.99 20.04
CA ASN A 204 -21.50 -58.02 20.70
C ASN A 204 -21.09 -59.14 19.72
N ALA A 205 -19.95 -59.76 20.06
CA ALA A 205 -19.41 -61.07 19.64
C ALA A 205 -19.01 -61.26 18.17
#